data_AF-A0A9W3K330-F1
#
_entry.id   AF-A0A9W3K330-F1
#
_cell.length_a   1.000
_cell.length_b   1.000
_cell.length_c   1.000
_cell.angle_alpha   90.00
_cell.angle_beta   90.00
_cell.angle_gamma   90.00
#
_symmetry.space_group_name_H-M   'P 1'
#
loop_
_entity.id
_entity.type
_entity.pdbx_description
1 polymer ?
#
loop_
_entity_poly.entity_id
_entity_poly.type
_entity_poly.pdbx_seq_one_letter_code
_entity_poly.pdbx_strand_id
1 'polypeptide(L)'
;MIFGTLFLVDGLLQCTSAWMVRYRRWHVAFGWGVVEILLAIFFYQPYPTHYVGTVPYCLGLLLTFGGMHMLSLAARVRRLTRNPAFVMSSAPAILPDIDVAPDIPRFTQADWDGPPADHEHALTVHVWTPTGTSKAEAQRYSVIDRYIAAVDVNGVISTGHAALESPEGIYISLYPAVEIDRSPDEFTRLLRATRENDVPGLFQPDYATESNAWCPSTVRVRIRNYDPAKLDAFWSSYRQTVTYNLTHRNCSSTVSNALEAALDGAVWRLKGERAGWGAFVRLLLTPELWVAAQIRKRAVTMAWTPGLTLDYARALSMLADPRPFAWWQVARSAVTAIMASRRAWREQDSAALSQGGSEAASMK
;
A
#
# COMPACT_ATOMS: atom_id res chain seq x y z
N MET A 1 -24.76 3.62 24.40
CA MET A 1 -25.55 3.79 23.15
C MET A 1 -24.67 3.98 21.92
N ILE A 2 -23.81 5.02 21.84
CA ILE A 2 -22.96 5.26 20.65
C ILE A 2 -22.10 4.04 20.29
N PHE A 3 -21.39 3.45 21.26
CA PHE A 3 -20.56 2.25 21.03
C PHE A 3 -21.36 1.06 20.50
N GLY A 4 -22.54 0.79 21.07
CA GLY A 4 -23.43 -0.28 20.59
C GLY A 4 -23.86 -0.05 19.15
N THR A 5 -24.23 1.18 18.79
CA THR A 5 -24.60 1.53 17.41
C THR A 5 -23.42 1.37 16.45
N LEU A 6 -22.20 1.76 16.85
CA LEU A 6 -21.00 1.59 16.02
C LEU A 6 -20.70 0.10 15.76
N PHE A 7 -20.74 -0.74 16.80
CA PHE A 7 -20.56 -2.19 16.64
C PHE A 7 -21.66 -2.82 15.78
N LEU A 8 -22.91 -2.36 15.91
CA LEU A 8 -24.01 -2.87 15.10
C LEU A 8 -23.82 -2.53 13.62
N VAL A 9 -23.52 -1.26 13.32
CA VAL A 9 -23.31 -0.80 11.94
C VAL A 9 -22.10 -1.48 11.31
N ASP A 10 -20.98 -1.56 12.02
CA ASP A 10 -19.77 -2.22 11.51
C ASP A 10 -20.02 -3.72 11.27
N GLY A 11 -20.63 -4.42 12.23
CA GLY A 11 -20.93 -5.84 12.11
C GLY A 11 -21.91 -6.15 10.98
N LEU A 12 -22.94 -5.32 10.78
CA LEU A 12 -23.88 -5.47 9.66
C LEU A 12 -23.21 -5.22 8.31
N LEU A 13 -22.39 -4.16 8.20
CA LEU A 13 -21.65 -3.86 6.98
C LEU A 13 -20.65 -4.98 6.64
N GLN A 14 -19.92 -5.47 7.64
CA GLN A 14 -18.97 -6.57 7.49
C GLN A 14 -19.65 -7.87 7.06
N CYS A 15 -20.76 -8.24 7.70
CA CYS A 15 -21.56 -9.42 7.33
C CYS A 15 -22.08 -9.32 5.89
N THR A 16 -22.66 -8.17 5.53
CA THR A 16 -23.21 -7.93 4.18
C THR A 16 -22.12 -8.00 3.13
N SER A 17 -20.99 -7.31 3.35
CA SER A 17 -19.84 -7.31 2.43
C SER A 17 -19.24 -8.71 2.26
N ALA A 18 -19.02 -9.44 3.37
CA ALA A 18 -18.48 -10.80 3.32
C ALA A 18 -19.41 -11.76 2.59
N TRP A 19 -20.73 -11.66 2.82
CA TRP A 19 -21.75 -12.48 2.17
C TRP A 19 -21.83 -12.21 0.65
N MET A 20 -21.74 -10.94 0.24
CA MET A 20 -21.79 -10.54 -1.16
C MET A 20 -20.54 -10.95 -1.93
N VAL A 21 -19.34 -10.63 -1.43
CA VAL A 21 -18.08 -10.80 -2.18
C VAL A 21 -17.56 -12.25 -2.11
N ARG A 22 -17.76 -12.95 -0.99
CA ARG A 22 -17.32 -14.34 -0.79
C ARG A 22 -15.82 -14.60 -1.05
N TYR A 23 -14.95 -13.65 -0.72
CA TYR A 23 -13.49 -13.82 -0.80
C TYR A 23 -12.99 -14.97 0.09
N ARG A 24 -11.77 -15.48 -0.13
CA ARG A 24 -11.24 -16.74 0.46
C ARG A 24 -11.49 -16.98 1.96
N ARG A 25 -11.57 -15.93 2.79
CA ARG A 25 -11.78 -16.03 4.26
C ARG A 25 -13.08 -15.35 4.71
N TRP A 26 -14.06 -15.22 3.82
CA TRP A 26 -15.31 -14.51 4.08
C TRP A 26 -16.06 -15.08 5.29
N HIS A 27 -16.04 -16.40 5.52
CA HIS A 27 -16.64 -17.03 6.70
C HIS A 27 -16.05 -16.51 8.02
N VAL A 28 -14.74 -16.27 8.07
CA VAL A 28 -14.08 -15.76 9.28
C VAL A 28 -14.51 -14.32 9.53
N ALA A 29 -14.55 -13.49 8.49
CA ALA A 29 -15.00 -12.11 8.62
C ALA A 29 -16.49 -12.00 8.95
N PHE A 30 -17.32 -12.87 8.37
CA PHE A 30 -18.74 -12.96 8.71
C PHE A 30 -18.92 -13.36 10.18
N GLY A 31 -18.17 -14.37 10.66
CA GLY A 31 -18.17 -14.74 12.08
C GLY A 31 -17.77 -13.58 12.99
N TRP A 32 -16.84 -12.73 12.55
CA TRP A 32 -16.44 -11.54 13.30
C TRP A 32 -17.51 -10.46 13.34
N GLY A 33 -18.19 -10.22 12.21
CA GLY A 33 -19.34 -9.31 12.18
C GLY A 33 -20.49 -9.80 13.06
N VAL A 34 -20.72 -11.10 13.17
CA VAL A 34 -21.69 -11.68 14.12
C VAL A 34 -21.28 -11.38 15.57
N VAL A 35 -20.00 -11.52 15.92
CA VAL A 35 -19.50 -11.17 17.26
C VAL A 35 -19.72 -9.69 17.56
N GLU A 36 -19.48 -8.79 16.60
CA GLU A 36 -19.74 -7.36 16.76
C GLU A 36 -21.23 -7.06 16.98
N ILE A 37 -22.13 -7.74 16.26
CA ILE A 37 -23.58 -7.63 16.48
C ILE A 37 -23.96 -8.12 17.88
N LEU A 38 -23.39 -9.24 18.35
CA LEU A 38 -23.63 -9.74 19.72
C LEU A 38 -23.13 -8.76 20.78
N LEU A 39 -21.98 -8.14 20.57
CA LEU A 39 -21.46 -7.08 21.45
C LEU A 39 -22.36 -5.85 21.44
N ALA A 40 -22.90 -5.47 20.28
CA ALA A 40 -23.87 -4.37 20.19
C ALA A 40 -25.13 -4.64 21.00
N ILE A 41 -25.70 -5.86 20.90
CA ILE A 41 -26.84 -6.30 21.71
C ILE A 41 -26.51 -6.20 23.20
N PHE A 42 -25.33 -6.69 23.61
CA PHE A 42 -24.86 -6.57 24.99
C PHE A 42 -24.79 -5.11 25.47
N PHE A 43 -24.29 -4.18 24.63
CA PHE A 43 -24.23 -2.76 24.96
C PHE A 43 -25.58 -2.04 24.99
N TYR A 44 -26.61 -2.58 24.32
CA TYR A 44 -27.98 -2.05 24.41
C TYR A 44 -28.74 -2.60 25.61
N GLN A 45 -28.30 -3.71 26.20
CA GLN A 45 -28.93 -4.25 27.38
C GLN A 45 -28.48 -3.47 28.63
N PRO A 46 -29.40 -3.01 29.48
CA PRO A 46 -29.05 -2.31 30.72
C PRO A 46 -28.42 -3.26 31.76
N TYR A 47 -28.68 -4.55 31.68
CA TYR A 47 -28.11 -5.56 32.56
C TYR A 47 -26.67 -5.91 32.14
N PRO A 48 -25.70 -6.13 33.08
CA PRO A 48 -25.84 -6.17 34.54
C PRO A 48 -25.48 -4.87 35.26
N THR A 49 -24.87 -3.89 34.59
CA THR A 49 -24.27 -2.71 35.26
C THR A 49 -25.04 -1.40 35.05
N HIS A 50 -26.24 -1.41 34.48
CA HIS A 50 -27.01 -0.22 34.10
C HIS A 50 -26.16 0.81 33.34
N TYR A 51 -25.40 0.33 32.34
CA TYR A 51 -24.46 1.10 31.51
C TYR A 51 -23.22 1.69 32.22
N VAL A 52 -23.09 1.60 33.54
CA VAL A 52 -21.92 2.11 34.29
C VAL A 52 -20.62 1.40 33.88
N GLY A 53 -20.70 0.10 33.56
CA GLY A 53 -19.57 -0.72 33.11
C GLY A 53 -19.16 -0.52 31.65
N THR A 54 -19.85 0.30 30.86
CA THR A 54 -19.63 0.43 29.40
C THR A 54 -18.18 0.77 29.08
N VAL A 55 -17.59 1.76 29.77
CA VAL A 55 -16.22 2.21 29.53
C VAL A 55 -15.19 1.14 29.90
N PRO A 56 -15.23 0.53 31.11
CA PRO A 56 -14.38 -0.62 31.44
C PRO A 56 -14.51 -1.80 30.46
N TYR A 57 -15.73 -2.14 30.01
CA TYR A 57 -15.92 -3.20 29.02
C TYR A 57 -15.28 -2.86 27.68
N CYS A 58 -15.47 -1.63 27.17
CA CYS A 58 -14.81 -1.18 25.95
C CYS A 58 -13.28 -1.26 26.06
N LEU A 59 -12.72 -0.84 27.19
CA LEU A 59 -11.28 -0.91 27.42
C LEU A 59 -10.78 -2.36 27.48
N GLY A 60 -11.50 -3.24 28.18
CA GLY A 60 -11.18 -4.67 28.26
C GLY A 60 -11.25 -5.35 26.89
N LEU A 61 -12.25 -5.04 26.09
CA LEU A 61 -12.38 -5.54 24.71
C LEU A 61 -11.24 -5.03 23.84
N LEU A 62 -10.89 -3.74 23.92
CA LEU A 62 -9.77 -3.15 23.19
C LEU A 62 -8.45 -3.89 23.51
N LEU A 63 -8.16 -4.13 24.79
CA LEU A 63 -6.97 -4.85 25.23
C LEU A 63 -6.98 -6.32 24.77
N THR A 64 -8.14 -6.99 24.87
CA THR A 64 -8.31 -8.38 24.47
C THR A 64 -8.11 -8.55 22.96
N PHE A 65 -8.77 -7.72 22.15
CA PHE A 65 -8.61 -7.73 20.69
C PHE A 65 -7.19 -7.34 20.28
N GLY A 66 -6.62 -6.30 20.90
CA GLY A 66 -5.23 -5.90 20.68
C GLY A 66 -4.25 -7.05 20.95
N GLY A 67 -4.41 -7.71 22.09
CA GLY A 67 -3.61 -8.88 22.47
C GLY A 67 -3.75 -10.05 21.49
N MET A 68 -4.98 -10.41 21.10
CA MET A 68 -5.21 -11.46 20.12
C MET A 68 -4.61 -11.14 18.74
N HIS A 69 -4.69 -9.88 18.29
CA HIS A 69 -4.06 -9.44 17.05
C HIS A 69 -2.53 -9.57 17.12
N MET A 70 -1.91 -9.16 18.23
CA MET A 70 -0.46 -9.31 18.43
C MET A 70 -0.02 -10.77 18.47
N LEU A 71 -0.76 -11.63 19.17
CA LEU A 71 -0.49 -13.07 19.20
C LEU A 71 -0.64 -13.71 17.81
N SER A 72 -1.69 -13.33 17.06
CA SER A 72 -1.90 -13.79 15.69
C SER A 72 -0.77 -13.35 14.76
N LEU A 73 -0.32 -12.11 14.88
CA LEU A 73 0.83 -11.60 14.14
C LEU A 73 2.11 -12.37 14.49
N ALA A 74 2.41 -12.53 15.77
CA ALA A 74 3.58 -13.28 16.23
C ALA A 74 3.55 -14.74 15.74
N ALA A 75 2.37 -15.38 15.75
CA ALA A 75 2.22 -16.73 15.24
C ALA A 75 2.37 -16.83 13.71
N ARG A 76 1.95 -15.79 12.96
CA ARG A 76 2.19 -15.71 11.51
C ARG A 76 3.66 -15.52 11.20
N VAL A 77 4.35 -14.64 11.94
CA VAL A 77 5.80 -14.43 11.81
C VAL A 77 6.57 -15.72 12.11
N ARG A 78 6.21 -16.46 13.17
CA ARG A 78 6.81 -17.77 13.47
C ARG A 78 6.57 -18.83 12.40
N ARG A 79 5.42 -18.77 11.71
CA ARG A 79 5.06 -19.71 10.63
C ARG A 79 5.55 -19.28 9.24
N LEU A 80 6.19 -18.12 9.11
CA LEU A 80 6.91 -17.74 7.90
C LEU A 80 8.23 -18.53 7.87
N THR A 81 8.12 -19.84 7.60
CA THR A 81 9.24 -20.78 7.57
C THR A 81 10.17 -20.54 6.37
N ARG A 82 9.71 -19.78 5.36
CA ARG A 82 10.51 -19.23 4.26
C ARG A 82 9.93 -17.88 3.88
N ASN A 83 10.57 -16.80 4.29
CA ASN A 83 10.41 -15.53 3.61
C ASN A 83 11.48 -15.50 2.50
N PRO A 84 11.12 -15.32 1.21
CA PRO A 84 12.09 -15.20 0.10
C PRO A 84 13.15 -14.13 0.35
N ALA A 85 12.86 -13.09 1.13
CA ALA A 85 13.85 -12.10 1.59
C ALA A 85 14.95 -12.69 2.49
N PHE A 86 14.64 -13.75 3.21
CA PHE A 86 15.53 -14.44 4.16
C PHE A 86 16.05 -15.76 3.62
N VAL A 87 15.67 -16.21 2.41
CA VAL A 87 16.26 -17.42 1.80
C VAL A 87 17.78 -17.25 1.60
N MET A 88 18.28 -16.00 1.52
CA MET A 88 19.72 -15.70 1.55
C MET A 88 20.34 -15.62 2.96
N SER A 89 19.54 -15.50 4.03
CA SER A 89 20.03 -15.51 5.40
C SER A 89 19.80 -16.89 6.01
N SER A 90 20.82 -17.74 5.93
CA SER A 90 20.79 -19.14 6.35
C SER A 90 20.62 -19.37 7.87
N ALA A 91 20.45 -18.33 8.68
CA ALA A 91 20.25 -18.44 10.13
C ALA A 91 19.25 -17.40 10.66
N PRO A 92 18.25 -17.80 11.48
CA PRO A 92 17.42 -16.88 12.24
C PRO A 92 18.16 -16.51 13.53
N ALA A 93 19.16 -15.63 13.43
CA ALA A 93 19.82 -15.09 14.61
C ALA A 93 19.03 -13.89 15.18
N ILE A 94 18.97 -13.80 16.51
CA ILE A 94 18.34 -12.70 17.27
C ILE A 94 19.17 -11.41 17.17
N LEU A 95 20.40 -11.50 16.64
CA LEU A 95 21.26 -10.39 16.23
C LEU A 95 21.31 -10.34 14.70
N PRO A 96 21.41 -9.15 14.07
CA PRO A 96 21.79 -9.09 12.67
C PRO A 96 23.23 -9.62 12.56
N ASP A 97 23.38 -10.79 11.93
CA ASP A 97 24.71 -11.28 11.55
C ASP A 97 25.34 -10.23 10.62
N ILE A 98 26.41 -9.62 11.09
CA ILE A 98 27.34 -8.79 10.31
C ILE A 98 28.31 -9.73 9.61
N ASP A 99 27.78 -10.78 8.97
CA ASP A 99 28.57 -11.68 8.15
C ASP A 99 28.21 -11.46 6.69
N VAL A 100 29.25 -11.22 5.92
CA VAL A 100 29.27 -10.80 4.51
C VAL A 100 28.52 -11.84 3.67
N ALA A 101 27.23 -11.60 3.43
CA ALA A 101 26.45 -12.38 2.46
C ALA A 101 26.91 -12.01 1.03
N PRO A 102 27.12 -13.01 0.14
CA PRO A 102 27.55 -12.78 -1.23
C PRO A 102 26.44 -12.10 -2.04
N ASP A 103 26.82 -11.13 -2.89
CA ASP A 103 26.06 -10.53 -4.01
C ASP A 103 24.54 -10.35 -3.80
N ILE A 104 24.12 -9.81 -2.65
CA ILE A 104 22.79 -9.17 -2.58
C ILE A 104 22.90 -7.88 -3.39
N PRO A 105 22.05 -7.63 -4.41
CA PRO A 105 22.05 -6.37 -5.14
C PRO A 105 21.89 -5.22 -4.14
N ARG A 106 22.99 -4.51 -3.89
CA ARG A 106 22.97 -3.28 -3.08
C ARG A 106 22.42 -2.21 -3.99
N PHE A 107 21.27 -1.66 -3.63
CA PHE A 107 20.70 -0.53 -4.34
C PHE A 107 21.72 0.61 -4.38
N THR A 108 22.10 1.02 -5.58
CA THR A 108 23.19 1.95 -5.85
C THR A 108 22.82 3.40 -5.54
N GLN A 109 21.53 3.75 -5.50
CA GLN A 109 21.05 5.09 -5.19
C GLN A 109 20.11 5.08 -3.98
N ALA A 110 20.65 5.50 -2.83
CA ALA A 110 19.86 5.71 -1.61
C ALA A 110 19.21 7.11 -1.55
N ASP A 111 19.69 8.06 -2.36
CA ASP A 111 19.23 9.44 -2.40
C ASP A 111 18.28 9.66 -3.58
N TRP A 112 17.09 10.19 -3.30
CA TRP A 112 16.10 10.52 -4.33
C TRP A 112 16.54 11.73 -5.15
N ASP A 113 16.78 11.51 -6.44
CA ASP A 113 17.14 12.55 -7.43
C ASP A 113 15.96 12.99 -8.33
N GLY A 114 14.81 12.32 -8.20
CA GLY A 114 13.64 12.52 -9.07
C GLY A 114 13.01 11.18 -9.45
N PRO A 115 11.84 11.21 -10.13
CA PRO A 115 11.26 10.00 -10.69
C PRO A 115 12.20 9.42 -11.78
N PRO A 116 12.29 8.09 -11.92
CA PRO A 116 13.16 7.48 -12.92
C PRO A 116 12.84 7.96 -14.34
N ALA A 117 13.85 8.45 -15.08
CA ALA A 117 13.71 8.88 -16.47
C ALA A 117 13.61 7.68 -17.41
N ASP A 118 12.87 7.76 -18.52
CA ASP A 118 12.44 6.61 -19.35
C ASP A 118 13.55 5.64 -19.79
N HIS A 119 14.80 6.10 -19.90
CA HIS A 119 15.97 5.28 -20.27
C HIS A 119 16.62 4.53 -19.09
N GLU A 120 16.24 4.86 -17.85
CA GLU A 120 16.77 4.25 -16.65
C GLU A 120 16.18 2.87 -16.41
N HIS A 121 17.01 2.00 -15.80
CA HIS A 121 16.64 0.64 -15.44
C HIS A 121 15.70 0.64 -14.22
N ALA A 122 14.39 0.71 -14.47
CA ALA A 122 13.36 0.79 -13.43
C ALA A 122 12.15 -0.08 -13.78
N LEU A 123 11.59 -0.72 -12.76
CA LEU A 123 10.32 -1.44 -12.83
C LEU A 123 9.21 -0.45 -13.13
N THR A 124 8.41 -0.73 -14.15
CA THR A 124 7.34 0.17 -14.59
C THR A 124 5.97 -0.49 -14.41
N VAL A 125 5.10 0.18 -13.66
CA VAL A 125 3.68 -0.18 -13.56
C VAL A 125 2.88 0.71 -14.49
N HIS A 126 2.26 0.10 -15.49
CA HIS A 126 1.39 0.74 -16.46
C HIS A 126 -0.05 0.68 -15.97
N VAL A 127 -0.74 1.83 -15.95
CA VAL A 127 -2.15 1.90 -15.56
C VAL A 127 -2.94 2.65 -16.62
N TRP A 128 -4.00 2.01 -17.10
CA TRP A 128 -5.04 2.59 -17.91
C TRP A 128 -6.19 2.98 -17.00
N THR A 129 -6.38 4.28 -16.78
CA THR A 129 -7.46 4.74 -15.91
C THR A 129 -8.79 4.66 -16.64
N PRO A 130 -9.90 4.35 -15.94
CA PRO A 130 -11.22 4.29 -16.55
C PRO A 130 -11.60 5.57 -17.32
N THR A 131 -11.23 6.74 -16.77
CA THR A 131 -11.48 8.06 -17.38
C THR A 131 -10.53 8.42 -18.53
N GLY A 132 -9.35 7.82 -18.59
CA GLY A 132 -8.37 8.08 -19.65
C GLY A 132 -8.53 7.18 -20.87
N THR A 133 -9.37 6.15 -20.76
CA THR A 133 -9.58 5.13 -21.79
C THR A 133 -11.01 5.06 -22.33
N SER A 134 -11.96 5.81 -21.75
CA SER A 134 -13.31 5.91 -22.30
C SER A 134 -13.30 6.76 -23.59
N LYS A 135 -13.91 6.24 -24.66
CA LYS A 135 -14.06 6.98 -25.94
C LYS A 135 -15.13 8.08 -25.86
N ALA A 136 -15.96 8.07 -24.83
CA ALA A 136 -17.01 9.06 -24.57
C ALA A 136 -16.86 9.66 -23.17
N GLU A 137 -17.53 10.80 -22.96
CA GLU A 137 -17.39 11.65 -21.78
C GLU A 137 -17.94 10.93 -20.53
N ALA A 138 -17.05 10.38 -19.71
CA ALA A 138 -17.42 9.66 -18.50
C ALA A 138 -18.22 10.56 -17.54
N GLN A 139 -19.35 10.04 -17.05
CA GLN A 139 -20.21 10.76 -16.11
C GLN A 139 -19.51 10.84 -14.76
N ARG A 140 -19.15 12.05 -14.32
CA ARG A 140 -18.23 12.29 -13.19
C ARG A 140 -18.86 12.00 -11.83
N TYR A 141 -18.78 10.76 -11.33
CA TYR A 141 -18.93 10.42 -9.93
C TYR A 141 -17.54 10.37 -9.25
N SER A 142 -17.11 11.49 -8.66
CA SER A 142 -15.74 11.75 -8.20
C SER A 142 -15.08 10.68 -7.29
N VAL A 143 -15.86 9.82 -6.64
CA VAL A 143 -15.36 8.75 -5.77
C VAL A 143 -15.60 7.34 -6.34
N ILE A 144 -16.60 7.14 -7.19
CA ILE A 144 -16.94 5.81 -7.72
C ILE A 144 -16.12 5.51 -8.99
N ASP A 145 -15.96 6.50 -9.87
CA ASP A 145 -15.28 6.38 -11.17
C ASP A 145 -13.82 5.93 -11.06
N ARG A 146 -13.17 6.26 -9.93
CA ARG A 146 -11.76 5.95 -9.71
C ARG A 146 -11.53 4.51 -9.24
N TYR A 147 -12.48 3.92 -8.51
CA TYR A 147 -12.19 2.73 -7.69
C TYR A 147 -12.95 1.46 -8.09
N ILE A 148 -14.03 1.55 -8.86
CA ILE A 148 -14.87 0.37 -9.20
C ILE A 148 -14.93 0.19 -10.72
N ALA A 149 -15.44 1.20 -11.44
CA ALA A 149 -15.45 1.30 -12.89
C ALA A 149 -15.94 2.70 -13.29
N ALA A 150 -15.54 3.21 -14.45
CA ALA A 150 -16.25 4.33 -15.07
C ALA A 150 -17.38 3.78 -15.94
N VAL A 151 -18.58 4.30 -15.75
CA VAL A 151 -19.73 4.01 -16.63
C VAL A 151 -19.84 5.17 -17.62
N ASP A 152 -19.75 4.86 -18.91
CA ASP A 152 -19.95 5.84 -19.97
C ASP A 152 -21.43 6.32 -20.01
N VAL A 153 -21.72 7.45 -20.66
CA VAL A 153 -23.09 7.96 -20.90
C VAL A 153 -23.99 6.95 -21.62
N ASN A 154 -23.40 5.96 -22.29
CA ASN A 154 -24.08 4.86 -22.95
C ASN A 154 -24.26 3.61 -22.06
N GLY A 155 -23.90 3.67 -20.77
CA GLY A 155 -24.02 2.55 -19.83
C GLY A 155 -22.88 1.51 -19.90
N VAL A 156 -21.85 1.73 -20.72
CA VAL A 156 -20.72 0.79 -20.89
C VAL A 156 -19.74 0.92 -19.72
N ILE A 157 -19.48 -0.19 -19.04
CA ILE A 157 -18.58 -0.28 -17.88
C ILE A 157 -17.11 -0.40 -18.36
N SER A 158 -16.33 0.67 -18.24
CA SER A 158 -14.87 0.68 -18.40
C SER A 158 -14.20 0.47 -17.05
N THR A 159 -13.54 -0.67 -16.87
CA THR A 159 -12.89 -1.05 -15.61
C THR A 159 -11.43 -0.59 -15.53
N GLY A 160 -10.89 0.03 -16.58
CA GLY A 160 -9.45 0.27 -16.72
C GLY A 160 -8.63 -1.02 -16.81
N HIS A 161 -7.31 -0.88 -16.77
CA HIS A 161 -6.37 -2.03 -16.77
C HIS A 161 -5.05 -1.68 -16.08
N ALA A 162 -4.31 -2.71 -15.66
CA ALA A 162 -2.99 -2.54 -15.08
C ALA A 162 -2.03 -3.63 -15.58
N ALA A 163 -0.81 -3.23 -15.92
CA ALA A 163 0.28 -4.12 -16.31
C ALA A 163 1.58 -3.74 -15.60
N LEU A 164 2.54 -4.66 -15.54
CA LEU A 164 3.86 -4.44 -14.98
C LEU A 164 4.91 -4.91 -15.98
N GLU A 165 5.92 -4.07 -16.19
CA GLU A 165 7.03 -4.29 -17.11
C GLU A 165 8.35 -4.13 -16.35
N SER A 166 9.26 -5.07 -16.53
CA SER A 166 10.63 -5.01 -16.01
C SER A 166 11.65 -5.01 -17.16
N PRO A 167 12.76 -4.26 -17.04
CA PRO A 167 13.89 -4.27 -17.98
C PRO A 167 14.48 -5.66 -18.30
N GLU A 168 14.32 -6.64 -17.41
CA GLU A 168 14.78 -8.03 -17.61
C GLU A 168 13.89 -8.82 -18.59
N GLY A 169 12.87 -8.18 -19.18
CA GLY A 169 11.97 -8.79 -20.15
C GLY A 169 10.75 -9.46 -19.52
N ILE A 170 10.45 -9.16 -18.25
CA ILE A 170 9.22 -9.64 -17.60
C ILE A 170 8.10 -8.65 -17.91
N TYR A 171 7.08 -9.13 -18.63
CA TYR A 171 5.83 -8.41 -18.81
C TYR A 171 4.66 -9.18 -18.19
N ILE A 172 3.91 -8.53 -17.32
CA ILE A 172 2.80 -9.10 -16.58
C ILE A 172 1.55 -8.28 -16.86
N SER A 173 0.66 -8.85 -17.67
CA SER A 173 -0.62 -8.27 -18.02
C SER A 173 -1.61 -9.39 -18.28
N LEU A 174 -2.64 -9.51 -17.44
CA LEU A 174 -3.59 -10.64 -17.44
C LEU A 174 -4.97 -10.20 -17.92
N TYR A 175 -5.43 -10.79 -19.02
CA TYR A 175 -6.76 -10.61 -19.58
C TYR A 175 -7.61 -11.87 -19.43
N PRO A 176 -8.95 -11.76 -19.45
CA PRO A 176 -9.78 -12.92 -19.71
C PRO A 176 -9.59 -13.35 -21.18
N ALA A 177 -9.42 -14.65 -21.42
CA ALA A 177 -9.27 -15.19 -22.78
C ALA A 177 -10.63 -15.33 -23.51
N VAL A 178 -11.72 -15.28 -22.76
CA VAL A 178 -13.10 -15.27 -23.27
C VAL A 178 -13.76 -13.99 -22.78
N GLU A 179 -14.53 -13.34 -23.66
CA GLU A 179 -15.25 -12.13 -23.28
C GLU A 179 -16.28 -12.45 -22.19
N ILE A 180 -16.25 -11.66 -21.12
CA ILE A 180 -17.18 -11.80 -20.00
C ILE A 180 -18.32 -10.82 -20.25
N ASP A 181 -19.55 -11.33 -20.31
CA ASP A 181 -20.75 -10.49 -20.39
C ASP A 181 -20.82 -9.57 -19.16
N ARG A 182 -21.02 -8.27 -19.40
CA ARG A 182 -21.03 -7.22 -18.37
C ARG A 182 -22.44 -6.67 -18.13
N SER A 183 -23.47 -7.44 -18.47
CA SER A 183 -24.85 -7.07 -18.16
C SER A 183 -25.01 -6.76 -16.65
N PRO A 184 -25.77 -5.73 -16.25
CA PRO A 184 -25.88 -5.29 -14.85
C PRO A 184 -26.34 -6.39 -13.88
N ASP A 185 -27.21 -7.30 -14.33
CA ASP A 185 -27.73 -8.41 -13.53
C ASP A 185 -26.68 -9.51 -13.29
N GLU A 186 -25.82 -9.79 -14.28
CA GLU A 186 -24.71 -10.74 -14.12
C GLU A 186 -23.50 -10.14 -13.41
N PHE A 187 -23.32 -8.81 -13.47
CA PHE A 187 -22.19 -8.13 -12.85
C PHE A 187 -22.08 -8.41 -11.34
N THR A 188 -23.21 -8.40 -10.62
CA THR A 188 -23.23 -8.71 -9.17
C THR A 188 -22.83 -10.16 -8.90
N ARG A 189 -23.14 -11.08 -9.81
CA ARG A 189 -22.71 -12.49 -9.72
C ARG A 189 -21.22 -12.60 -9.99
N LEU A 190 -20.69 -11.89 -11.00
CA LEU A 190 -19.27 -11.88 -11.38
C LEU A 190 -18.36 -11.27 -10.30
N LEU A 191 -18.87 -10.36 -9.48
CA LEU A 191 -18.17 -9.83 -8.30
C LEU A 191 -17.97 -10.84 -7.16
N ARG A 192 -18.53 -12.05 -7.27
CA ARG A 192 -18.24 -13.13 -6.31
C ARG A 192 -16.87 -13.74 -6.62
N ALA A 193 -16.02 -13.82 -5.60
CA ALA A 193 -14.72 -14.49 -5.66
C ALA A 193 -14.82 -16.03 -5.59
N THR A 194 -15.85 -16.62 -6.21
CA THR A 194 -16.11 -18.07 -6.25
C THR A 194 -15.53 -18.70 -7.51
N ARG A 195 -15.16 -19.99 -7.43
CA ARG A 195 -14.60 -20.75 -8.56
C ARG A 195 -15.54 -20.87 -9.76
N GLU A 196 -16.84 -20.71 -9.55
CA GLU A 196 -17.84 -20.68 -10.64
C GLU A 196 -17.64 -19.51 -11.62
N ASN A 197 -16.94 -18.45 -11.20
CA ASN A 197 -16.64 -17.29 -12.03
C ASN A 197 -15.22 -17.33 -12.61
N ASP A 198 -14.53 -18.47 -12.47
CA ASP A 198 -13.20 -18.66 -13.04
C ASP A 198 -13.32 -18.92 -14.53
N VAL A 199 -12.64 -18.11 -15.34
CA VAL A 199 -12.55 -18.26 -16.79
C VAL A 199 -11.09 -18.44 -17.21
N PRO A 200 -10.81 -19.00 -18.39
CA PRO A 200 -9.45 -19.02 -18.92
C PRO A 200 -8.93 -17.58 -19.06
N GLY A 201 -7.68 -17.37 -18.65
CA GLY A 201 -6.96 -16.12 -18.75
C GLY A 201 -5.84 -16.20 -19.78
N LEU A 202 -5.46 -15.05 -20.31
CA LEU A 202 -4.38 -14.89 -21.27
C LEU A 202 -3.41 -13.82 -20.78
N PHE A 203 -2.13 -14.13 -20.75
CA PHE A 203 -1.08 -13.15 -20.50
C PHE A 203 -0.62 -12.51 -21.80
N GLN A 204 -0.53 -11.19 -21.83
CA GLN A 204 -0.01 -10.47 -22.99
C GLN A 204 1.51 -10.63 -23.09
N PRO A 205 2.08 -10.59 -24.31
CA PRO A 205 3.50 -10.87 -24.52
C PRO A 205 4.41 -9.71 -24.07
N ASP A 206 4.05 -8.48 -24.44
CA ASP A 206 4.85 -7.27 -24.16
C ASP A 206 3.99 -6.00 -24.25
N TYR A 207 4.52 -4.90 -23.71
CA TYR A 207 3.84 -3.60 -23.70
C TYR A 207 3.63 -3.01 -25.09
N ALA A 208 4.57 -3.21 -26.03
CA ALA A 208 4.44 -2.67 -27.38
C ALA A 208 3.24 -3.29 -28.11
N THR A 209 3.07 -4.61 -28.01
CA THR A 209 1.96 -5.36 -28.58
C THR A 209 0.63 -4.93 -27.95
N GLU A 210 0.55 -4.85 -26.62
CA GLU A 210 -0.67 -4.46 -25.91
C GLU A 210 -1.07 -3.00 -26.20
N SER A 211 -0.11 -2.08 -26.15
CA SER A 211 -0.35 -0.65 -26.38
C SER A 211 -0.73 -0.34 -27.84
N ASN A 212 -0.17 -1.08 -28.80
CA ASN A 212 -0.56 -0.98 -30.21
C ASN A 212 -1.95 -1.57 -30.48
N ALA A 213 -2.31 -2.65 -29.81
CA ALA A 213 -3.63 -3.28 -29.97
C ALA A 213 -4.76 -2.44 -29.38
N TRP A 214 -4.49 -1.66 -28.32
CA TRP A 214 -5.50 -0.86 -27.64
C TRP A 214 -5.16 0.63 -27.56
N CYS A 215 -4.30 1.02 -26.63
CA CYS A 215 -3.74 2.36 -26.53
C CYS A 215 -2.56 2.39 -25.54
N PRO A 216 -1.69 3.40 -25.60
CA PRO A 216 -0.67 3.62 -24.58
C PRO A 216 -1.25 3.81 -23.17
N SER A 217 -0.53 3.35 -22.15
CA SER A 217 -0.96 3.48 -20.75
C SER A 217 -1.12 4.95 -20.33
N THR A 218 -2.19 5.27 -19.62
CA THR A 218 -2.50 6.64 -19.16
C THR A 218 -1.50 7.15 -18.12
N VAL A 219 -1.07 6.29 -17.20
CA VAL A 219 -0.14 6.62 -16.12
C VAL A 219 0.92 5.53 -15.99
N ARG A 220 2.17 5.95 -15.81
CA ARG A 220 3.29 5.05 -15.50
C ARG A 220 3.83 5.38 -14.10
N VAL A 221 4.01 4.36 -13.26
CA VAL A 221 4.73 4.48 -11.98
C VAL A 221 6.02 3.70 -12.11
N ARG A 222 7.15 4.38 -12.00
CA ARG A 222 8.48 3.79 -12.19
C ARG A 222 9.22 3.70 -10.87
N ILE A 223 9.86 2.57 -10.61
CA ILE A 223 10.51 2.24 -9.33
C ILE A 223 11.91 1.70 -9.63
N ARG A 224 12.94 2.38 -9.12
CA ARG A 224 14.34 1.97 -9.30
C ARG A 224 14.69 0.78 -8.42
N ASN A 225 14.34 0.88 -7.14
CA ASN A 225 14.85 -0.05 -6.14
C ASN A 225 13.92 -1.28 -5.97
N TYR A 226 13.99 -2.20 -6.94
CA TYR A 226 13.28 -3.49 -6.92
C TYR A 226 14.23 -4.68 -7.08
N ASP A 227 13.78 -5.87 -6.71
CA ASP A 227 14.52 -7.13 -6.82
C ASP A 227 14.03 -7.95 -8.03
N PRO A 228 14.81 -8.00 -9.13
CA PRO A 228 14.41 -8.73 -10.32
C PRO A 228 14.39 -10.25 -10.14
N ALA A 229 15.26 -10.80 -9.28
CA ALA A 229 15.30 -12.24 -9.03
C ALA A 229 14.04 -12.71 -8.29
N LYS A 230 13.54 -11.90 -7.35
CA LYS A 230 12.25 -12.18 -6.69
C LYS A 230 11.07 -12.01 -7.63
N LEU A 231 11.10 -11.01 -8.50
CA LEU A 231 10.07 -10.83 -9.51
C LEU A 231 10.03 -12.04 -10.47
N ASP A 232 11.18 -12.51 -10.93
CA ASP A 232 11.29 -13.70 -11.77
C ASP A 232 10.80 -14.97 -11.05
N ALA A 233 11.22 -15.19 -9.81
CA ALA A 233 10.77 -16.32 -9.01
C ALA A 233 9.25 -16.31 -8.79
N PHE A 234 8.69 -15.12 -8.48
CA PHE A 234 7.24 -14.93 -8.40
C PHE A 234 6.59 -15.25 -9.74
N TRP A 235 7.10 -14.69 -10.83
CA TRP A 235 6.48 -14.80 -12.15
C TRP A 235 6.49 -16.24 -12.66
N SER A 236 7.63 -16.92 -12.56
CA SER A 236 7.83 -18.32 -12.93
C SER A 236 6.86 -19.27 -12.23
N SER A 237 6.49 -18.98 -10.97
CA SER A 237 5.46 -19.72 -10.25
C SER A 237 4.05 -19.26 -10.64
N TYR A 238 3.81 -17.94 -10.66
CA TYR A 238 2.47 -17.37 -10.81
C TYR A 238 1.86 -17.65 -12.20
N ARG A 239 2.69 -17.65 -13.25
CA ARG A 239 2.27 -17.86 -14.65
C ARG A 239 1.78 -19.28 -14.95
N GLN A 240 2.07 -20.26 -14.09
CA GLN A 240 1.67 -21.65 -14.28
C GLN A 240 0.15 -21.85 -14.20
N THR A 241 -0.54 -20.94 -13.50
CA THR A 241 -2.00 -20.94 -13.42
C THR A 241 -2.56 -19.82 -14.32
N VAL A 242 -3.20 -20.20 -15.41
CA VAL A 242 -3.80 -19.26 -16.37
C VAL A 242 -5.27 -18.99 -16.11
N THR A 243 -5.70 -19.01 -14.85
CA THR A 243 -7.08 -18.68 -14.48
C THR A 243 -7.25 -17.17 -14.36
N TYR A 244 -8.34 -16.65 -14.91
CA TYR A 244 -8.81 -15.29 -14.68
C TYR A 244 -10.06 -15.31 -13.81
N ASN A 245 -10.11 -14.44 -12.81
CA ASN A 245 -11.30 -14.17 -12.03
C ASN A 245 -11.36 -12.67 -11.74
N LEU A 246 -12.47 -12.04 -12.10
CA LEU A 246 -12.64 -10.58 -12.00
C LEU A 246 -12.35 -10.04 -10.59
N THR A 247 -12.62 -10.83 -9.55
CA THR A 247 -12.54 -10.39 -8.15
C THR A 247 -11.21 -10.77 -7.51
N HIS A 248 -10.81 -12.04 -7.61
CA HIS A 248 -9.65 -12.54 -6.84
C HIS A 248 -8.37 -12.74 -7.66
N ARG A 249 -8.44 -12.78 -9.00
CA ARG A 249 -7.29 -13.02 -9.89
C ARG A 249 -7.47 -12.29 -11.22
N ASN A 250 -7.27 -10.98 -11.21
CA ASN A 250 -7.38 -10.10 -12.37
C ASN A 250 -6.01 -9.44 -12.65
N CYS A 251 -5.96 -8.54 -13.64
CA CYS A 251 -4.76 -7.78 -13.97
C CYS A 251 -4.19 -7.02 -12.75
N SER A 252 -5.06 -6.32 -12.03
CA SER A 252 -4.71 -5.47 -10.89
C SER A 252 -4.19 -6.26 -9.69
N SER A 253 -4.81 -7.40 -9.35
CA SER A 253 -4.32 -8.26 -8.26
C SER A 253 -3.01 -8.93 -8.64
N THR A 254 -2.86 -9.32 -9.91
CA THR A 254 -1.64 -9.92 -10.42
C THR A 254 -0.46 -8.94 -10.37
N VAL A 255 -0.65 -7.71 -10.87
CA VAL A 255 0.35 -6.64 -10.79
C VAL A 255 0.68 -6.30 -9.33
N SER A 256 -0.32 -6.15 -8.47
CA SER A 256 -0.09 -5.82 -7.05
C SER A 256 0.70 -6.91 -6.32
N ASN A 257 0.42 -8.18 -6.61
CA ASN A 257 1.17 -9.30 -6.04
C ASN A 257 2.62 -9.35 -6.57
N ALA A 258 2.82 -9.11 -7.88
CA ALA A 258 4.15 -9.03 -8.48
C ALA A 258 4.97 -7.89 -7.88
N LEU A 259 4.34 -6.74 -7.66
CA LEU A 259 4.95 -5.59 -7.03
C LEU A 259 5.34 -5.86 -5.56
N GLU A 260 4.47 -6.53 -4.79
CA GLU A 260 4.80 -7.00 -3.44
C GLU A 260 6.02 -7.93 -3.45
N ALA A 261 6.11 -8.86 -4.41
CA ALA A 261 7.25 -9.77 -4.53
C ALA A 261 8.55 -9.04 -4.89
N ALA A 262 8.49 -8.13 -5.86
CA ALA A 262 9.64 -7.36 -6.34
C ALA A 262 10.19 -6.39 -5.28
N LEU A 263 9.33 -5.83 -4.42
CA LEU A 263 9.72 -4.86 -3.39
C LEU A 263 9.92 -5.46 -2.01
N ASP A 264 9.68 -6.76 -1.84
CA ASP A 264 9.89 -7.44 -0.58
C ASP A 264 11.36 -7.31 -0.13
N GLY A 265 11.57 -6.73 1.04
CA GLY A 265 12.90 -6.44 1.59
C GLY A 265 13.59 -5.18 1.04
N ALA A 266 12.94 -4.39 0.18
CA ALA A 266 13.58 -3.23 -0.47
C ALA A 266 14.17 -2.22 0.54
N VAL A 267 13.42 -1.89 1.60
CA VAL A 267 13.84 -0.94 2.65
C VAL A 267 15.10 -1.41 3.40
N TRP A 268 15.21 -2.71 3.63
CA TRP A 268 16.37 -3.29 4.32
C TRP A 268 17.61 -3.24 3.41
N ARG A 269 17.46 -3.65 2.16
CA ARG A 269 18.55 -3.64 1.17
C ARG A 269 19.07 -2.24 0.87
N LEU A 270 18.17 -1.25 0.84
CA LEU A 270 18.55 0.15 0.58
C LEU A 270 19.39 0.74 1.73
N LYS A 271 19.15 0.32 2.98
CA LYS A 271 19.89 0.83 4.14
C LYS A 271 21.09 -0.04 4.53
N GLY A 272 21.16 -1.29 4.09
CA GLY A 272 22.26 -2.21 4.36
C GLY A 272 22.59 -2.29 5.84
N GLU A 273 23.87 -2.13 6.20
CA GLU A 273 24.37 -2.13 7.58
C GLU A 273 23.76 -1.05 8.49
N ARG A 274 23.16 0.01 7.92
CA ARG A 274 22.44 1.05 8.67
C ARG A 274 20.98 0.68 8.97
N ALA A 275 20.55 -0.50 8.55
CA ALA A 275 19.22 -1.02 8.85
C ALA A 275 19.15 -1.52 10.32
N GLY A 276 19.30 -0.61 11.27
CA GLY A 276 19.06 -0.91 12.69
C GLY A 276 17.59 -0.69 13.08
N TRP A 277 17.31 -0.76 14.38
CA TRP A 277 16.01 -0.37 14.97
C TRP A 277 15.52 1.01 14.52
N GLY A 278 16.43 1.96 14.27
CA GLY A 278 16.08 3.29 13.74
C GLY A 278 15.47 3.24 12.34
N ALA A 279 15.90 2.32 11.47
CA ALA A 279 15.31 2.13 10.15
C ALA A 279 13.91 1.53 10.24
N PHE A 280 13.73 0.57 11.15
CA PHE A 280 12.43 -0.04 11.46
C PHE A 280 11.43 0.98 12.03
N VAL A 281 11.83 1.75 13.04
CA VAL A 281 10.99 2.81 13.62
C VAL A 281 10.65 3.86 12.56
N ARG A 282 11.63 4.28 11.74
CA ARG A 282 11.36 5.23 10.65
C ARG A 282 10.34 4.66 9.67
N LEU A 283 10.45 3.38 9.30
CA LEU A 283 9.49 2.71 8.41
C LEU A 283 8.08 2.67 9.02
N LEU A 284 7.96 2.35 10.32
CA LEU A 284 6.69 2.38 11.03
C LEU A 284 6.08 3.78 11.11
N LEU A 285 6.91 4.83 11.14
CA LEU A 285 6.46 6.22 11.14
C LEU A 285 6.22 6.78 9.74
N THR A 286 6.51 6.02 8.68
CA THR A 286 6.29 6.44 7.29
C THR A 286 4.80 6.33 6.95
N PRO A 287 4.08 7.43 6.66
CA PRO A 287 2.65 7.40 6.35
C PRO A 287 2.30 6.51 5.16
N GLU A 288 3.16 6.46 4.16
CA GLU A 288 2.97 5.71 2.92
C GLU A 288 2.85 4.19 3.17
N LEU A 289 3.53 3.68 4.21
CA LEU A 289 3.37 2.28 4.65
C LEU A 289 1.93 2.00 5.09
N TRP A 290 1.35 2.91 5.86
CA TRP A 290 -0.01 2.77 6.37
C TRP A 290 -1.04 2.95 5.26
N VAL A 291 -0.81 3.89 4.35
CA VAL A 291 -1.65 4.07 3.15
C VAL A 291 -1.64 2.78 2.33
N ALA A 292 -0.45 2.24 2.03
CA ALA A 292 -0.31 0.97 1.31
C ALA A 292 -1.03 -0.17 2.05
N ALA A 293 -0.87 -0.27 3.38
CA ALA A 293 -1.54 -1.30 4.19
C ALA A 293 -3.07 -1.20 4.14
N GLN A 294 -3.63 0.02 4.20
CA GLN A 294 -5.09 0.23 4.13
C GLN A 294 -5.63 -0.08 2.73
N ILE A 295 -4.95 0.35 1.66
CA ILE A 295 -5.33 0.04 0.29
C ILE A 295 -5.33 -1.48 0.09
N ARG A 296 -4.25 -2.15 0.49
CA ARG A 296 -4.13 -3.61 0.41
C ARG A 296 -5.24 -4.32 1.18
N LYS A 297 -5.55 -3.87 2.41
CA LYS A 297 -6.64 -4.43 3.22
C LYS A 297 -7.97 -4.34 2.48
N ARG A 298 -8.30 -3.15 1.96
CA ARG A 298 -9.54 -2.90 1.21
C ARG A 298 -9.62 -3.71 -0.07
N ALA A 299 -8.54 -3.75 -0.85
CA ALA A 299 -8.49 -4.44 -2.13
C ALA A 299 -8.66 -5.96 -1.99
N VAL A 300 -8.07 -6.57 -0.96
CA VAL A 300 -8.22 -8.01 -0.68
C VAL A 300 -9.63 -8.39 -0.25
N THR A 301 -10.37 -7.47 0.39
CA THR A 301 -11.75 -7.73 0.84
C THR A 301 -12.83 -7.46 -0.21
N MET A 302 -12.55 -6.62 -1.20
CA MET A 302 -13.48 -6.26 -2.27
C MET A 302 -12.98 -6.84 -3.59
N ALA A 303 -12.09 -6.12 -4.27
CA ALA A 303 -11.33 -6.57 -5.42
C ALA A 303 -10.16 -5.59 -5.62
N TRP A 304 -9.08 -6.05 -6.25
CA TRP A 304 -8.08 -5.13 -6.78
C TRP A 304 -8.63 -4.49 -8.05
N THR A 305 -8.54 -3.16 -8.13
CA THR A 305 -8.91 -2.38 -9.32
C THR A 305 -7.72 -1.56 -9.79
N PRO A 306 -7.71 -1.10 -11.06
CA PRO A 306 -6.58 -0.33 -11.59
C PRO A 306 -6.32 0.95 -10.80
N GLY A 307 -7.36 1.62 -10.30
CA GLY A 307 -7.21 2.78 -9.43
C GLY A 307 -6.57 2.45 -8.08
N LEU A 308 -6.99 1.37 -7.41
CA LEU A 308 -6.35 0.91 -6.18
C LEU A 308 -4.90 0.50 -6.41
N THR A 309 -4.61 -0.17 -7.53
CA THR A 309 -3.26 -0.59 -7.92
C THR A 309 -2.36 0.61 -8.18
N LEU A 310 -2.86 1.66 -8.85
CA LEU A 310 -2.12 2.90 -9.06
C LEU A 310 -1.73 3.58 -7.75
N ASP A 311 -2.70 3.73 -6.84
CA ASP A 311 -2.47 4.38 -5.55
C ASP A 311 -1.56 3.52 -4.65
N TYR A 312 -1.69 2.19 -4.74
CA TYR A 312 -0.79 1.25 -4.07
C TYR A 312 0.64 1.33 -4.62
N ALA A 313 0.81 1.33 -5.95
CA ALA A 313 2.12 1.44 -6.60
C ALA A 313 2.82 2.75 -6.27
N ARG A 314 2.08 3.86 -6.18
CA ARG A 314 2.63 5.15 -5.73
C ARG A 314 3.06 5.13 -4.27
N ALA A 315 2.27 4.51 -3.39
CA ALA A 315 2.64 4.39 -1.99
C ALA A 315 3.89 3.50 -1.83
N LEU A 316 3.96 2.39 -2.55
CA LEU A 316 5.12 1.49 -2.53
C LEU A 316 6.36 2.10 -3.18
N SER A 317 6.22 2.90 -4.26
CA SER A 317 7.36 3.58 -4.87
C SER A 317 8.02 4.56 -3.91
N MET A 318 7.24 5.24 -3.06
CA MET A 318 7.78 6.12 -2.02
C MET A 318 8.51 5.36 -0.89
N LEU A 319 8.20 4.07 -0.69
CA LEU A 319 8.91 3.21 0.26
C LEU A 319 10.20 2.64 -0.34
N ALA A 320 10.15 2.25 -1.61
CA ALA A 320 11.27 1.67 -2.34
C ALA A 320 12.32 2.73 -2.72
N ASP A 321 11.86 3.91 -3.15
CA ASP A 321 12.70 5.05 -3.52
C ASP A 321 12.44 6.20 -2.51
N PRO A 322 12.96 6.10 -1.27
CA PRO A 322 12.60 6.99 -0.19
C PRO A 322 13.04 8.42 -0.47
N ARG A 323 12.05 9.31 -0.56
CA ARG A 323 12.29 10.75 -0.71
C ARG A 323 12.85 11.32 0.59
N PRO A 324 13.75 12.31 0.53
CA PRO A 324 14.06 13.09 1.73
C PRO A 324 12.76 13.70 2.25
N PHE A 325 12.50 13.56 3.55
CA PHE A 325 11.33 14.19 4.17
C PHE A 325 11.45 15.71 3.99
N ALA A 326 10.68 16.27 3.06
CA ALA A 326 10.75 17.69 2.71
C ALA A 326 10.56 18.61 3.93
N TRP A 327 9.68 18.23 4.86
CA TRP A 327 9.45 18.98 6.11
C TRP A 327 10.64 18.96 7.07
N TRP A 328 11.47 17.92 7.08
CA TRP A 328 12.69 17.89 7.90
C TRP A 328 13.79 18.78 7.33
N GLN A 329 13.88 18.90 6.00
CA GLN A 329 14.79 19.86 5.36
C GLN A 329 14.35 21.30 5.64
N VAL A 330 13.04 21.58 5.55
CA VAL A 330 12.45 22.88 5.90
C VAL A 330 12.58 23.18 7.40
N ALA A 331 12.39 22.20 8.27
CA ALA A 331 12.57 22.37 9.72
C ALA A 331 14.04 22.61 10.07
N ARG A 332 14.99 21.88 9.45
CA ARG A 332 16.42 22.14 9.63
C ARG A 332 16.81 23.52 9.13
N SER A 333 16.35 23.92 7.95
CA SER A 333 16.66 25.25 7.40
C SER A 333 16.10 26.37 8.28
N ALA A 334 14.87 26.20 8.81
CA ALA A 334 14.27 27.12 9.76
C ALA A 334 15.05 27.18 11.08
N VAL A 335 15.45 26.05 11.65
CA VAL A 335 16.27 26.00 12.87
C VAL A 335 17.64 26.65 12.65
N THR A 336 18.30 26.39 11.53
CA THR A 336 19.57 27.05 11.19
C THR A 336 19.40 28.56 11.02
N ALA A 337 18.30 29.01 10.41
CA ALA A 337 18.00 30.43 10.27
C ALA A 337 17.74 31.10 11.63
N ILE A 338 17.01 30.43 12.53
CA ILE A 338 16.76 30.89 13.91
C ILE A 338 18.07 30.94 14.71
N MET A 339 18.96 29.96 14.54
CA MET A 339 20.26 29.97 15.21
C MET A 339 21.18 31.07 14.68
N ALA A 340 21.15 31.33 13.38
CA ALA A 340 21.90 32.41 12.75
C ALA A 340 21.39 33.79 13.20
N SER A 341 20.07 33.99 13.25
CA SER A 341 19.49 35.26 13.72
C SER A 341 19.80 35.52 15.19
N ARG A 342 19.76 34.48 16.04
CA ARG A 342 20.17 34.58 17.45
C ARG A 342 21.65 34.92 17.65
N ARG A 343 22.54 34.46 16.75
CA ARG A 343 23.96 34.85 16.78
C ARG A 343 24.13 36.32 16.38
N ALA A 344 23.47 36.75 15.30
CA ALA A 344 23.50 38.14 14.85
C ALA A 344 22.98 39.12 15.92
N TRP A 345 21.91 38.77 16.65
CA TRP A 345 21.41 39.60 17.76
C TRP A 345 22.40 39.72 18.91
N ARG A 346 23.10 38.63 19.26
CA ARG A 346 24.14 38.67 20.31
C ARG A 346 25.34 39.51 19.89
N GLU A 347 25.72 39.46 18.63
CA GLU A 347 26.79 40.30 18.07
C GLU A 347 26.38 41.78 18.08
N GLN A 348 25.14 42.11 17.70
CA GLN A 348 24.59 43.47 17.77
C GLN A 348 24.51 44.00 19.19
N ASP A 349 24.02 43.21 20.14
CA ASP A 349 23.97 43.58 21.57
C ASP A 349 25.39 43.81 22.11
N SER A 350 26.35 42.95 21.77
CA SER A 350 27.74 43.11 22.18
C SER A 350 28.40 44.36 21.58
N ALA A 351 28.09 44.69 20.32
CA ALA A 351 28.58 45.89 19.65
C ALA A 351 27.97 47.16 20.27
N ALA A 352 26.67 47.16 20.56
CA ALA A 352 25.99 48.28 21.21
C ALA A 352 26.53 48.54 22.63
N LEU A 353 26.80 47.48 23.39
CA LEU A 353 27.44 47.58 24.72
C LEU A 353 28.88 48.12 24.63
N SER A 354 29.63 47.76 23.59
CA SER A 354 30.99 48.27 23.38
C SER A 354 31.04 49.74 22.95
N GLN A 355 30.07 50.21 22.15
CA GLN A 355 29.96 51.61 21.74
C GLN A 355 29.50 52.51 22.89
N GLY A 356 28.50 52.08 23.68
CA GLY A 356 28.04 52.82 24.87
C GLY A 356 29.12 52.94 25.96
N GLY A 357 30.02 51.96 26.07
CA GLY A 357 31.19 52.03 26.95
C GLY A 357 32.27 53.01 26.47
N SER A 358 32.42 53.19 25.15
CA SER A 358 33.38 54.13 24.56
C SER A 358 32.92 55.59 24.66
N GLU A 359 31.62 55.86 24.51
CA GLU A 359 31.07 57.21 24.70
C GLU A 359 31.15 57.65 26.16
N ALA A 360 30.90 56.75 27.11
CA ALA A 360 31.04 57.04 28.54
C ALA A 360 32.50 57.29 28.98
N ALA A 361 33.48 56.70 28.28
CA ALA A 361 34.90 56.93 28.54
C ALA A 361 35.45 58.23 27.91
N SER A 362 34.79 58.77 26.87
CA SER A 362 35.17 60.05 26.25
C SER A 362 34.57 61.28 26.96
N MET A 363 33.66 61.08 27.92
CA MET A 363 33.01 62.12 28.73
C MET A 363 33.62 62.30 30.13
N LYS A 364 34.75 61.64 30.42
CA LYS A 364 35.61 61.92 31.59
C LYS A 364 36.91 62.54 31.11
#